data_AF-A0A957L3L4-F1
#
_entry.id   AF-A0A957L3L4-F1
#
_cell.length_a   1.000
_cell.length_b   1.000
_cell.length_c   1.000
_cell.angle_alpha   90.00
_cell.angle_beta   90.00
_cell.angle_gamma   90.00
#
_symmetry.space_group_name_H-M   'P 1'
#
loop_
_entity.id
_entity.type
_entity.pdbx_description
1 polymer ?
#
loop_
_entity_poly.entity_id
_entity_poly.type
_entity_poly.pdbx_seq_one_letter_code
_entity_poly.pdbx_strand_id
1 'polypeptide(L)'
;RIAGPDNMAGMRSVEGQGTWGAAYNAGVQSMIIEGYWHPGETQIQQPEIAQYNRASWAPVAANREGGSKIMATGPHFVIIFKDGKNQEGMFKVAEYLQTPESMDIIYNEVGWLVGRLSYLETVSRDSYPGIDFYLSAADTADEYLVGRRSPIHGFVNTQWTELREAVYRDLMTPAEAVAELQKRADDEWEAQGLG
;
A
#
# COMPACT_ATOMS: atom_id res chain seq x y z
N ARG A 1 -20.95 -12.53 8.95
CA ARG A 1 -21.41 -11.14 8.77
C ARG A 1 -20.20 -10.25 8.98
N ILE A 2 -19.77 -9.51 7.95
CA ILE A 2 -18.68 -8.54 8.09
C ILE A 2 -19.28 -7.31 8.78
N ALA A 3 -18.58 -6.74 9.76
CA ALA A 3 -19.04 -5.51 10.39
C ALA A 3 -19.07 -4.38 9.34
N GLY A 4 -20.27 -3.89 9.01
CA GLY A 4 -20.42 -2.75 8.10
C GLY A 4 -19.70 -1.50 8.63
N PRO A 5 -19.37 -0.54 7.75
CA PRO A 5 -18.60 0.66 8.09
C PRO A 5 -19.17 1.43 9.29
N ASP A 6 -20.48 1.44 9.44
CA ASP A 6 -21.20 2.14 10.51
C ASP A 6 -21.02 1.44 11.87
N ASN A 7 -20.79 0.12 11.87
CA ASN A 7 -20.45 -0.66 13.07
C ASN A 7 -18.99 -0.51 13.49
N MET A 8 -18.15 0.09 12.62
CA MET A 8 -16.73 0.33 12.86
C MET A 8 -16.45 1.78 13.30
N ALA A 9 -17.48 2.60 13.52
CA ALA A 9 -17.33 4.00 13.92
C ALA A 9 -16.48 4.14 15.21
N GLY A 10 -16.70 3.28 16.20
CA GLY A 10 -15.90 3.26 17.44
C GLY A 10 -14.43 2.90 17.21
N MET A 11 -14.15 1.97 16.29
CA MET A 11 -12.77 1.67 15.89
C MET A 11 -12.13 2.87 15.19
N ARG A 12 -12.87 3.56 14.32
CA ARG A 12 -12.37 4.74 13.58
C ARG A 12 -12.13 5.97 14.46
N SER A 13 -12.75 6.03 15.64
CA SER A 13 -12.52 7.11 16.62
C SER A 13 -11.31 6.88 17.52
N VAL A 14 -10.62 5.74 17.39
CA VAL A 14 -9.40 5.46 18.16
C VAL A 14 -8.27 6.38 17.70
N GLU A 15 -7.49 6.89 18.65
CA GLU A 15 -6.33 7.73 18.38
C GLU A 15 -5.35 7.05 17.40
N GLY A 16 -4.86 7.81 16.41
CA GLY A 16 -3.92 7.30 15.41
C GLY A 16 -4.54 6.55 14.21
N GLN A 17 -5.86 6.40 14.13
CA GLN A 17 -6.55 5.74 12.99
C GLN A 17 -6.63 6.57 11.69
N GLY A 18 -6.08 7.79 11.68
CA GLY A 18 -6.10 8.69 10.53
C GLY A 18 -4.84 8.67 9.66
N THR A 19 -3.80 7.93 10.06
CA THR A 19 -2.50 7.90 9.39
C THR A 19 -2.01 6.45 9.22
N TRP A 20 -0.91 6.26 8.50
CA TRP A 20 -0.35 4.96 8.21
C TRP A 20 0.35 4.41 9.45
N GLY A 21 -0.28 3.47 10.15
CA GLY A 21 0.31 2.74 11.28
C GLY A 21 0.36 3.46 12.64
N ALA A 22 -0.12 4.71 12.79
CA ALA A 22 0.02 5.41 14.09
C ALA A 22 -0.75 4.74 15.24
N ALA A 23 -1.94 4.18 15.00
CA ALA A 23 -2.67 3.43 16.02
C ALA A 23 -1.93 2.15 16.47
N TYR A 24 -1.13 1.55 15.57
CA TYR A 24 -0.23 0.45 15.92
C TYR A 24 0.98 0.96 16.71
N ASN A 25 1.62 2.04 16.25
CA ASN A 25 2.75 2.67 16.95
C ASN A 25 2.36 3.16 18.36
N ALA A 26 1.10 3.53 18.59
CA ALA A 26 0.56 3.88 19.89
C ALA A 26 0.21 2.64 20.77
N GLY A 27 0.44 1.43 20.29
CA GLY A 27 0.13 0.18 20.99
C GLY A 27 -1.36 -0.14 21.09
N VAL A 28 -2.22 0.55 20.34
CA VAL A 28 -3.68 0.37 20.40
C VAL A 28 -4.16 -0.73 19.46
N GLN A 29 -3.46 -0.96 18.35
CA GLN A 29 -3.71 -2.07 17.44
C GLN A 29 -2.65 -3.15 17.61
N SER A 30 -3.08 -4.42 17.70
CA SER A 30 -2.16 -5.56 17.76
C SER A 30 -1.69 -6.05 16.38
N MET A 31 -2.41 -5.69 15.31
CA MET A 31 -2.11 -6.10 13.94
C MET A 31 -2.54 -5.02 12.96
N ILE A 32 -1.75 -4.85 11.89
CA ILE A 32 -2.07 -4.04 10.72
C ILE A 32 -1.68 -4.80 9.44
N ILE A 33 -2.29 -4.44 8.32
CA ILE A 33 -1.87 -4.88 6.98
C ILE A 33 -1.20 -3.67 6.34
N GLU A 34 0.11 -3.70 6.20
CA GLU A 34 0.90 -2.53 5.83
C GLU A 34 2.14 -2.91 5.00
N GLY A 35 2.79 -1.91 4.39
CA GLY A 35 4.00 -2.08 3.59
C GLY A 35 5.31 -2.16 4.37
N TYR A 36 6.40 -2.34 3.62
CA TYR A 36 7.78 -2.50 4.13
C TYR A 36 8.29 -1.30 4.93
N TRP A 37 7.68 -0.13 4.80
CA TRP A 37 8.08 1.09 5.51
C TRP A 37 7.83 0.96 7.01
N HIS A 38 6.85 0.16 7.40
CA HIS A 38 6.37 0.12 8.77
C HIS A 38 7.44 -0.33 9.81
N PRO A 39 8.20 -1.43 9.61
CA PRO A 39 9.28 -1.80 10.53
C PRO A 39 10.24 -0.66 10.88
N GLY A 40 10.70 0.10 9.89
CA GLY A 40 11.64 1.19 10.11
C GLY A 40 10.97 2.42 10.71
N GLU A 41 9.78 2.81 10.21
CA GLU A 41 9.03 3.94 10.78
C GLU A 41 8.72 3.73 12.27
N THR A 42 8.24 2.53 12.66
CA THR A 42 7.99 2.24 14.08
C THR A 42 9.28 2.28 14.89
N GLN A 43 10.39 1.72 14.37
CA GLN A 43 11.68 1.76 15.08
C GLN A 43 12.13 3.19 15.37
N ILE A 44 11.92 4.10 14.42
CA ILE A 44 12.34 5.49 14.53
C ILE A 44 11.39 6.30 15.41
N GLN A 45 10.07 6.08 15.27
CA GLN A 45 9.06 6.88 15.95
C GLN A 45 8.76 6.38 17.37
N GLN A 46 8.73 5.06 17.59
CA GLN A 46 8.29 4.39 18.83
C GLN A 46 9.10 3.08 19.05
N PRO A 47 10.41 3.17 19.33
CA PRO A 47 11.31 2.01 19.45
C PRO A 47 10.87 0.98 20.51
N GLU A 48 10.20 1.43 21.57
CA GLU A 48 9.64 0.59 22.62
C GLU A 48 8.52 -0.34 22.11
N ILE A 49 7.82 0.05 21.04
CA ILE A 49 6.83 -0.80 20.36
C ILE A 49 7.51 -1.64 19.28
N ALA A 50 8.46 -1.06 18.55
CA ALA A 50 9.13 -1.70 17.41
C ALA A 50 9.74 -3.07 17.73
N GLN A 51 10.27 -3.26 18.95
CA GLN A 51 10.85 -4.55 19.38
C GLN A 51 9.86 -5.73 19.27
N TYR A 52 8.55 -5.45 19.33
CA TYR A 52 7.50 -6.46 19.22
C TYR A 52 7.07 -6.72 17.78
N ASN A 53 7.54 -5.95 16.80
CA ASN A 53 7.13 -6.09 15.41
C ASN A 53 7.48 -7.47 14.87
N ARG A 54 6.47 -8.12 14.27
CA ARG A 54 6.62 -9.36 13.51
C ARG A 54 5.83 -9.19 12.23
N ALA A 55 6.45 -9.50 11.10
CA ALA A 55 5.83 -9.43 9.79
C ALA A 55 5.60 -10.84 9.23
N SER A 56 4.48 -11.03 8.56
CA SER A 56 4.08 -12.27 7.90
C SER A 56 3.09 -11.95 6.78
N TRP A 57 2.69 -12.97 6.03
CA TRP A 57 1.71 -12.85 4.96
C TRP A 57 0.35 -12.38 5.47
N ALA A 58 -0.29 -11.49 4.70
CA ALA A 58 -1.64 -11.04 4.99
C ALA A 58 -2.64 -12.22 4.94
N PRO A 59 -3.69 -12.21 5.77
CA PRO A 59 -4.73 -13.22 5.70
C PRO A 59 -5.45 -13.13 4.35
N VAL A 60 -5.74 -14.29 3.77
CA VAL A 60 -6.52 -14.41 2.53
C VAL A 60 -7.88 -15.05 2.80
N ALA A 61 -8.84 -14.81 1.90
CA ALA A 61 -10.16 -15.42 2.00
C ALA A 61 -10.07 -16.96 1.95
N ALA A 62 -10.98 -17.64 2.65
CA ALA A 62 -10.95 -19.09 2.83
C ALA A 62 -11.03 -19.90 1.52
N ASN A 63 -11.54 -19.30 0.44
CA ASN A 63 -11.61 -19.91 -0.88
C ASN A 63 -10.28 -19.89 -1.64
N ARG A 64 -9.22 -19.25 -1.10
CA ARG A 64 -7.87 -19.36 -1.61
C ARG A 64 -7.17 -20.53 -0.91
N GLU A 65 -7.32 -21.72 -1.51
CA GLU A 65 -6.75 -22.96 -0.98
C GLU A 65 -5.25 -22.81 -0.65
N GLY A 66 -4.83 -23.31 0.51
CA GLY A 66 -3.42 -23.32 0.93
C GLY A 66 -2.86 -22.00 1.46
N GLY A 67 -3.61 -20.89 1.36
CA GLY A 67 -3.18 -19.57 1.84
C GLY A 67 -2.17 -18.90 0.90
N SER A 68 -2.66 -18.40 -0.24
CA SER A 68 -1.82 -17.69 -1.22
C SER A 68 -1.01 -16.57 -0.57
N LYS A 69 0.29 -16.52 -0.88
CA LYS A 69 1.21 -15.47 -0.48
C LYS A 69 1.08 -14.29 -1.43
N ILE A 70 0.15 -13.39 -1.10
CA ILE A 70 -0.16 -12.23 -1.93
C ILE A 70 0.69 -11.04 -1.48
N MET A 71 1.35 -10.40 -2.43
CA MET A 71 2.02 -9.12 -2.23
C MET A 71 1.39 -8.06 -3.12
N ALA A 72 0.95 -6.94 -2.52
CA ALA A 72 0.63 -5.73 -3.26
C ALA A 72 1.90 -4.92 -3.47
N THR A 73 2.15 -4.49 -4.70
CA THR A 73 3.31 -3.66 -5.03
C THR A 73 2.84 -2.35 -5.67
N GLY A 74 3.48 -1.26 -5.24
CA GLY A 74 3.17 0.10 -5.63
C GLY A 74 4.43 0.94 -5.61
N PRO A 75 4.78 1.60 -6.72
CA PRO A 75 5.94 2.47 -6.75
C PRO A 75 5.64 3.85 -6.16
N HIS A 76 6.61 4.40 -5.43
CA HIS A 76 6.70 5.82 -5.13
C HIS A 76 7.64 6.46 -6.17
N PHE A 77 7.14 7.46 -6.90
CA PHE A 77 7.87 8.06 -8.02
C PHE A 77 8.28 9.50 -7.71
N VAL A 78 9.44 9.89 -8.24
CA VAL A 78 9.71 11.30 -8.52
C VAL A 78 8.95 11.67 -9.79
N ILE A 79 8.02 12.62 -9.68
CA ILE A 79 7.19 13.08 -10.80
C ILE A 79 7.73 14.40 -11.31
N ILE A 80 8.11 14.45 -12.58
CA ILE A 80 8.53 15.67 -13.27
C ILE A 80 7.34 16.18 -14.09
N PHE A 81 6.79 17.33 -13.70
CA PHE A 81 5.67 17.93 -14.45
C PHE A 81 6.12 18.41 -15.83
N LYS A 82 5.29 18.15 -16.83
CA LYS A 82 5.53 18.53 -18.23
C LYS A 82 5.75 20.04 -18.41
N ASP A 83 5.04 20.86 -17.64
CA ASP A 83 5.12 22.32 -17.69
C ASP A 83 5.97 22.90 -16.54
N GLY A 84 6.79 22.05 -15.90
CA GLY A 84 7.70 22.45 -14.84
C GLY A 84 8.79 23.40 -15.37
N LYS A 85 9.10 24.44 -14.60
CA LYS A 85 10.07 25.48 -15.02
C LYS A 85 11.53 25.02 -15.02
N ASN A 86 11.87 23.92 -14.35
CA ASN A 86 13.23 23.40 -14.22
C ASN A 86 13.26 21.87 -14.21
N GLN A 87 12.87 21.27 -15.33
CA GLN A 87 12.80 19.81 -15.47
C GLN A 87 14.18 19.15 -15.36
N GLU A 88 15.21 19.75 -15.93
CA GLU A 88 16.58 19.21 -15.88
C GLU A 88 17.13 19.20 -14.44
N GLY A 89 16.90 20.28 -13.67
CA GLY A 89 17.26 20.31 -12.26
C GLY A 89 16.51 19.24 -11.46
N MET A 90 15.22 19.04 -11.75
CA MET A 90 14.42 18.01 -11.08
C MET A 90 14.91 16.59 -11.43
N PHE A 91 15.32 16.38 -12.68
CA PHE A 91 15.92 15.13 -13.12
C PHE A 91 17.22 14.83 -12.35
N LYS A 92 18.11 15.82 -12.16
CA LYS A 92 19.34 15.65 -11.37
C LYS A 92 19.07 15.27 -9.91
N VAL A 93 18.02 15.83 -9.32
CA VAL A 93 17.59 15.42 -7.96
C VAL A 93 17.06 13.99 -7.98
N ALA A 94 16.26 13.62 -8.99
CA ALA A 94 15.77 12.25 -9.14
C ALA A 94 16.94 11.24 -9.21
N GLU A 95 17.98 11.56 -9.98
CA GLU A 95 19.21 10.76 -10.06
C GLU A 95 19.94 10.68 -8.72
N TYR A 96 20.04 11.79 -7.99
CA TYR A 96 20.66 11.82 -6.66
C TYR A 96 19.94 10.89 -5.67
N LEU A 97 18.60 10.89 -5.66
CA LEU A 97 17.81 10.00 -4.79
C LEU A 97 18.04 8.51 -5.10
N GLN A 98 18.65 8.19 -6.24
CA GLN A 98 19.03 6.83 -6.60
C GLN A 98 20.47 6.45 -6.22
N THR A 99 21.23 7.35 -5.59
CA THR A 99 22.60 7.06 -5.13
C THR A 99 22.59 6.27 -3.81
N PRO A 100 23.59 5.40 -3.54
CA PRO A 100 23.70 4.69 -2.27
C PRO A 100 23.64 5.61 -1.05
N GLU A 101 24.33 6.76 -1.11
CA GLU A 101 24.33 7.76 -0.03
C GLU A 101 22.92 8.27 0.28
N SER A 102 22.16 8.69 -0.74
CA SER A 102 20.79 9.15 -0.51
C SER A 102 19.87 8.03 -0.03
N MET A 103 20.05 6.80 -0.54
CA MET A 103 19.25 5.65 -0.13
C MET A 103 19.52 5.29 1.34
N ASP A 104 20.78 5.32 1.78
CA ASP A 104 21.16 5.11 3.18
C ASP A 104 20.62 6.19 4.09
N ILE A 105 20.66 7.46 3.68
CA ILE A 105 20.03 8.54 4.45
C ILE A 105 18.53 8.27 4.62
N ILE A 106 17.81 7.97 3.53
CA ILE A 106 16.38 7.69 3.59
C ILE A 106 16.09 6.48 4.48
N TYR A 107 16.87 5.40 4.34
CA TYR A 107 16.65 4.19 5.11
C TYR A 107 16.89 4.41 6.60
N ASN A 108 17.98 5.09 6.97
CA ASN A 108 18.33 5.29 8.37
C ASN A 108 17.43 6.33 9.07
N GLU A 109 16.98 7.37 8.35
CA GLU A 109 16.20 8.47 8.93
C GLU A 109 14.69 8.21 8.96
N VAL A 110 14.15 7.42 8.01
CA VAL A 110 12.70 7.14 7.94
C VAL A 110 12.35 5.66 7.76
N GLY A 111 13.32 4.77 7.57
CA GLY A 111 13.06 3.33 7.44
C GLY A 111 12.61 2.88 6.06
N TRP A 112 12.64 3.77 5.06
CA TRP A 112 12.09 3.48 3.73
C TRP A 112 13.14 2.87 2.81
N LEU A 113 12.81 1.72 2.24
CA LEU A 113 13.58 1.10 1.16
C LEU A 113 13.31 1.78 -0.18
N VAL A 114 14.38 2.04 -0.93
CA VAL A 114 14.28 2.39 -2.35
C VAL A 114 14.35 1.10 -3.17
N GLY A 115 13.45 0.93 -4.14
CA GLY A 115 13.29 -0.28 -4.95
C GLY A 115 14.40 -0.53 -5.98
N ARG A 116 15.67 -0.35 -5.60
CA ARG A 116 16.85 -0.65 -6.42
C ARG A 116 17.46 -1.96 -5.96
N LEU A 117 17.38 -3.01 -6.80
CA LEU A 117 17.83 -4.37 -6.43
C LEU A 117 19.24 -4.41 -5.85
N SER A 118 20.20 -3.74 -6.50
CA SER A 118 21.60 -3.69 -6.03
C SER A 118 21.76 -3.03 -4.65
N TYR A 119 20.84 -2.15 -4.25
CA TYR A 119 20.82 -1.54 -2.92
C TYR A 119 20.17 -2.48 -1.89
N LEU A 120 19.07 -3.13 -2.25
CA LEU A 120 18.37 -4.07 -1.37
C LEU A 120 19.27 -5.24 -0.95
N GLU A 121 20.19 -5.67 -1.82
CA GLU A 121 21.22 -6.69 -1.52
C GLU A 121 22.20 -6.27 -0.41
N THR A 122 22.38 -4.96 -0.18
CA THR A 122 23.29 -4.43 0.84
C THR A 122 22.61 -4.14 2.17
N VAL A 123 21.28 -4.11 2.21
CA VAL A 123 20.51 -3.79 3.42
C VAL A 123 20.62 -4.94 4.43
N SER A 124 20.92 -4.60 5.68
CA SER A 124 20.93 -5.59 6.77
C SER A 124 19.52 -6.12 7.03
N ARG A 125 19.40 -7.44 7.08
CA ARG A 125 18.15 -8.15 7.38
C ARG A 125 17.70 -7.98 8.85
N ASP A 126 18.59 -7.52 9.72
CA ASP A 126 18.36 -7.34 11.15
C ASP A 126 18.25 -5.86 11.57
N SER A 127 18.26 -4.91 10.63
CA SER A 127 18.29 -3.48 10.99
C SER A 127 17.01 -3.01 11.68
N TYR A 128 15.84 -3.59 11.33
CA TYR A 128 14.55 -3.28 11.92
C TYR A 128 13.75 -4.57 12.18
N PRO A 129 13.10 -4.73 13.36
CA PRO A 129 12.31 -5.91 13.64
C PRO A 129 11.21 -6.15 12.59
N GLY A 130 11.29 -7.28 11.89
CA GLY A 130 10.36 -7.67 10.83
C GLY A 130 10.78 -7.30 9.40
N ILE A 131 11.90 -6.60 9.19
CA ILE A 131 12.32 -6.19 7.84
C ILE A 131 12.76 -7.36 6.95
N ASP A 132 13.38 -8.39 7.51
CA ASP A 132 13.81 -9.58 6.77
C ASP A 132 12.67 -10.26 6.01
N PHE A 133 11.45 -10.25 6.58
CA PHE A 133 10.27 -10.75 5.90
C PHE A 133 10.08 -10.02 4.57
N TYR A 134 10.10 -8.69 4.54
CA TYR A 134 9.88 -7.92 3.31
C TYR A 134 11.00 -8.12 2.28
N LEU A 135 12.25 -8.19 2.74
CA LEU A 135 13.41 -8.44 1.88
C LEU A 135 13.37 -9.86 1.26
N SER A 136 12.79 -10.84 1.96
CA SER A 136 12.69 -12.24 1.50
C SER A 136 11.38 -12.57 0.81
N ALA A 137 10.29 -11.87 1.15
CA ALA A 137 8.94 -12.22 0.73
C ALA A 137 8.74 -12.04 -0.77
N ALA A 138 9.48 -11.11 -1.40
CA ALA A 138 9.44 -10.95 -2.85
C ALA A 138 9.73 -12.29 -3.57
N ASP A 139 10.77 -13.02 -3.18
CA ASP A 139 11.16 -14.26 -3.86
C ASP A 139 10.17 -15.43 -3.64
N THR A 140 9.21 -15.26 -2.73
CA THR A 140 8.30 -16.33 -2.32
C THR A 140 6.82 -15.97 -2.46
N ALA A 141 6.51 -14.80 -3.02
CA ALA A 141 5.14 -14.40 -3.31
C ALA A 141 4.56 -15.27 -4.44
N ASP A 142 3.35 -15.76 -4.25
CA ASP A 142 2.61 -16.50 -5.28
C ASP A 142 2.01 -15.54 -6.31
N GLU A 143 1.60 -14.35 -5.83
CA GLU A 143 0.89 -13.36 -6.63
C GLU A 143 1.34 -11.94 -6.30
N TYR A 144 1.60 -11.18 -7.37
CA TYR A 144 1.84 -9.74 -7.30
C TYR A 144 0.62 -8.97 -7.78
N LEU A 145 0.00 -8.23 -6.87
CA LEU A 145 -1.02 -7.25 -7.20
C LEU A 145 -0.35 -5.93 -7.54
N VAL A 146 -0.24 -5.65 -8.84
CA VAL A 146 0.19 -4.34 -9.35
C VAL A 146 -1.05 -3.50 -9.59
N GLY A 147 -1.04 -2.25 -9.12
CA GLY A 147 -2.10 -1.28 -9.43
C GLY A 147 -2.18 -1.00 -10.94
N ARG A 148 -2.97 -1.79 -11.67
CA ARG A 148 -3.22 -1.59 -13.10
C ARG A 148 -4.02 -0.32 -13.29
N ARG A 149 -3.55 0.55 -14.20
CA ARG A 149 -4.18 1.84 -14.50
C ARG A 149 -4.73 1.82 -15.92
N SER A 150 -5.96 2.28 -16.07
CA SER A 150 -6.57 2.67 -17.35
C SER A 150 -6.72 4.21 -17.39
N PRO A 151 -6.96 4.82 -18.56
CA PRO A 151 -7.27 6.25 -18.66
C PRO A 151 -8.41 6.71 -17.74
N ILE A 152 -9.37 5.83 -17.47
CA ILE A 152 -10.52 6.09 -16.60
C ILE A 152 -10.34 5.54 -15.17
N HIS A 153 -9.10 5.21 -14.76
CA HIS A 153 -8.82 4.60 -13.46
C HIS A 153 -9.39 5.40 -12.27
N GLY A 154 -9.29 6.73 -12.33
CA GLY A 154 -9.85 7.61 -11.29
C GLY A 154 -11.36 7.44 -11.15
N PHE A 155 -12.08 7.42 -12.27
CA PHE A 155 -13.52 7.17 -12.30
C PHE A 155 -13.85 5.78 -11.73
N VAL A 156 -13.20 4.72 -12.24
CA VAL A 156 -13.41 3.35 -11.79
C VAL A 156 -13.18 3.20 -10.29
N ASN A 157 -12.13 3.83 -9.73
CA ASN A 157 -11.84 3.76 -8.30
C ASN A 157 -12.92 4.45 -7.44
N THR A 158 -13.45 5.58 -7.89
CA THR A 158 -14.58 6.25 -7.24
C THR A 158 -15.82 5.36 -7.25
N GLN A 159 -16.18 4.81 -8.42
CA GLN A 159 -17.35 3.94 -8.56
C GLN A 159 -17.21 2.65 -7.73
N TRP A 160 -16.03 2.03 -7.73
CA TRP A 160 -15.73 0.87 -6.89
C TRP A 160 -15.95 1.16 -5.41
N THR A 161 -15.49 2.32 -4.92
CA THR A 161 -15.67 2.70 -3.52
C THR A 161 -17.14 2.83 -3.17
N GLU A 162 -17.92 3.54 -3.98
CA GLU A 162 -19.37 3.70 -3.79
C GLU A 162 -20.12 2.35 -3.75
N LEU A 163 -19.86 1.49 -4.74
CA LEU A 163 -20.53 0.19 -4.85
C LEU A 163 -20.14 -0.76 -3.73
N ARG A 164 -18.86 -0.77 -3.32
CA ARG A 164 -18.39 -1.55 -2.16
C ARG A 164 -19.10 -1.10 -0.87
N GLU A 165 -19.27 0.20 -0.69
CA GLU A 165 -19.98 0.77 0.47
C GLU A 165 -21.47 0.40 0.47
N ALA A 166 -22.10 0.26 -0.70
CA ALA A 166 -23.47 -0.25 -0.83
C ALA A 166 -23.57 -1.73 -0.48
N VAL A 167 -22.60 -2.56 -0.92
CA VAL A 167 -22.50 -3.98 -0.53
C VAL A 167 -22.35 -4.12 0.98
N TYR A 168 -21.50 -3.31 1.62
CA TYR A 168 -21.31 -3.37 3.08
C TYR A 168 -22.54 -2.94 3.89
N ARG A 169 -23.48 -2.23 3.25
CA ARG A 169 -24.76 -1.82 3.85
C ARG A 169 -25.93 -2.72 3.45
N ASP A 170 -25.63 -3.88 2.84
CA ASP A 170 -26.63 -4.83 2.36
C ASP A 170 -27.65 -4.20 1.37
N LEU A 171 -27.25 -3.13 0.66
CA LEU A 171 -28.11 -2.42 -0.32
C LEU A 171 -28.05 -3.06 -1.72
N MET A 172 -26.99 -3.83 -1.98
CA MET A 172 -26.81 -4.62 -3.20
C MET A 172 -25.91 -5.82 -2.93
N THR A 173 -26.01 -6.86 -3.75
CA THR A 173 -25.12 -8.02 -3.66
C THR A 173 -23.75 -7.73 -4.30
N PRO A 174 -22.68 -8.46 -3.92
CA PRO A 174 -21.38 -8.33 -4.58
C PRO A 174 -21.42 -8.58 -6.09
N ALA A 175 -22.27 -9.52 -6.54
CA ALA A 175 -22.41 -9.84 -7.97
C ALA A 175 -23.04 -8.68 -8.75
N GLU A 176 -24.09 -8.06 -8.20
CA GLU A 176 -24.71 -6.87 -8.78
C GLU A 176 -23.73 -5.69 -8.80
N ALA A 177 -22.94 -5.51 -7.74
CA ALA A 177 -21.97 -4.42 -7.66
C ALA A 177 -20.87 -4.52 -8.72
N VAL A 178 -20.35 -5.73 -8.96
CA VAL A 178 -19.32 -5.92 -10.00
C VAL A 178 -19.91 -5.74 -11.41
N ALA A 179 -21.12 -6.25 -11.66
CA ALA A 179 -21.79 -6.05 -12.94
C ALA A 179 -22.09 -4.57 -13.22
N GLU A 180 -22.56 -3.84 -12.21
CA GLU A 180 -22.81 -2.40 -12.29
C GLU A 180 -21.51 -1.61 -12.50
N LEU A 181 -20.42 -1.98 -11.82
CA LEU A 181 -19.13 -1.34 -12.04
C LEU A 181 -18.65 -1.52 -13.48
N GLN A 182 -18.77 -2.73 -14.04
CA GLN A 182 -18.39 -3.00 -15.43
C GLN A 182 -19.21 -2.12 -16.38
N LYS A 183 -20.53 -2.08 -16.21
CA LYS A 183 -21.41 -1.23 -17.01
C LYS A 183 -21.01 0.25 -16.94
N ARG A 184 -20.79 0.80 -15.73
CA ARG A 184 -20.36 2.21 -15.56
C ARG A 184 -19.01 2.48 -16.22
N ALA A 185 -18.09 1.52 -16.15
CA ALA A 185 -16.77 1.65 -16.77
C ALA A 185 -16.87 1.65 -18.31
N ASP A 186 -17.71 0.80 -18.90
CA ASP A 186 -17.93 0.75 -20.35
C ASP A 186 -18.62 2.03 -20.84
N ASP A 187 -19.66 2.49 -20.14
CA ASP A 187 -20.35 3.75 -20.46
C ASP A 187 -19.38 4.95 -20.44
N GLU A 188 -18.51 5.03 -19.42
CA GLU A 188 -17.49 6.10 -19.32
C GLU A 188 -16.41 5.96 -20.40
N TRP A 189 -16.02 4.73 -20.74
CA TRP A 189 -15.04 4.47 -21.79
C TRP A 189 -15.51 5.00 -23.15
N GLU A 190 -16.77 4.72 -23.51
CA GLU A 190 -17.41 5.25 -24.71
C GLU A 190 -17.56 6.79 -24.64
N ALA A 191 -17.99 7.33 -23.50
CA ALA A 191 -18.18 8.78 -23.32
C ALA A 191 -16.88 9.58 -23.46
N GLN A 192 -15.73 8.99 -23.07
CA GLN A 192 -14.40 9.58 -23.23
C GLN A 192 -13.81 9.40 -24.64
N GLY A 193 -14.53 8.72 -25.55
CA GLY A 193 -14.08 8.46 -26.92
C GLY A 193 -12.91 7.48 -27.01
N LEU A 194 -12.81 6.54 -26.07
CA LEU A 194 -11.74 5.55 -26.01
C LEU A 194 -12.11 4.21 -26.68
N GLY A 195 -13.38 4.02 -27.06
CA GLY A 195 -13.96 2.80 -27.67
C GLY A 195 -14.49 2.99 -29.08
#